data_AF-A0A0C9SA60-F1
#
_entry.id   AF-A0A0C9SA60-F1
#
_cell.length_a   1.000
_cell.length_b   1.000
_cell.length_c   1.000
_cell.angle_alpha   90.00
_cell.angle_beta   90.00
_cell.angle_gamma   90.00
#
_symmetry.space_group_name_H-M   'P 1'
#
loop_
_entity.id
_entity.type
_entity.pdbx_description
1 polymer ?
#
loop_
_entity_poly.entity_id
_entity_poly.type
_entity_poly.pdbx_seq_one_letter_code
_entity_poly.pdbx_strand_id
1 'polypeptide(L)'
;MAGINIWCWIFLGMTVLSYADLGVAWTGEINGRVFCDVCADGSVGPEDHFLEGAEVAVLCMTISGEVLNYQAFTNSKGIFTVAETMSESNRWDMCLARAIGSIHQDCNIVGNANSATKFSYTLSSGHSYTVRPFSYQPVKTPMYCL
;
A
#
# COMPACT_ATOMS: atom_id res chain seq x y z
N MET A 1 24.43 21.51 -51.55
CA MET A 1 23.45 20.60 -50.93
C MET A 1 24.26 19.50 -50.25
N ALA A 2 24.47 19.57 -48.95
CA ALA A 2 25.27 18.59 -48.22
C ALA A 2 24.44 17.30 -48.09
N GLY A 3 24.92 16.22 -48.68
CA GLY A 3 24.25 14.92 -48.67
C GLY A 3 24.27 14.34 -47.26
N ILE A 4 23.11 14.20 -46.64
CA ILE A 4 22.96 13.51 -45.35
C ILE A 4 23.32 12.04 -45.59
N ASN A 5 24.39 11.58 -44.95
CA ASN A 5 24.95 10.26 -45.17
C ASN A 5 24.02 9.17 -44.61
N ILE A 6 23.77 8.10 -45.36
CA ILE A 6 22.84 7.02 -44.99
C ILE A 6 23.26 6.33 -43.68
N TRP A 7 24.57 6.31 -43.40
CA TRP A 7 25.14 5.84 -42.14
C TRP A 7 24.64 6.65 -40.94
N CYS A 8 24.36 7.96 -41.10
CA CYS A 8 23.82 8.81 -40.04
C CYS A 8 22.44 8.34 -39.57
N TRP A 9 21.55 7.97 -40.50
CA TRP A 9 20.22 7.44 -40.18
C TRP A 9 20.27 6.04 -39.54
N ILE A 10 21.22 5.21 -39.97
CA ILE A 10 21.43 3.88 -39.40
C ILE A 10 21.95 3.99 -37.95
N PHE A 11 22.92 4.86 -37.70
CA PHE A 11 23.40 5.12 -36.33
C PHE A 11 22.31 5.76 -35.46
N LEU A 12 21.56 6.74 -35.97
CA LEU A 12 20.43 7.33 -35.24
C LEU A 12 19.37 6.27 -34.90
N GLY A 13 18.99 5.43 -35.87
CA GLY A 13 18.00 4.37 -35.69
C GLY A 13 18.43 3.29 -34.71
N MET A 14 19.70 2.87 -34.74
CA MET A 14 20.25 1.91 -33.77
C MET A 14 20.34 2.51 -32.36
N THR A 15 20.72 3.79 -32.22
CA THR A 15 20.67 4.46 -30.91
C THR A 15 19.25 4.55 -30.39
N VAL A 16 18.26 4.92 -31.21
CA VAL A 16 16.85 5.01 -30.80
C VAL A 16 16.29 3.65 -30.38
N LEU A 17 16.62 2.56 -31.08
CA LEU A 17 16.22 1.19 -30.70
C LEU A 17 16.86 0.72 -29.39
N SER A 18 18.06 1.19 -29.04
CA SER A 18 18.73 0.82 -27.78
C SER A 18 18.13 1.45 -26.52
N TYR A 19 17.32 2.51 -26.66
CA TYR A 19 16.67 3.19 -25.54
C TYR A 19 15.21 2.78 -25.32
N ALA A 20 14.66 1.89 -26.15
CA ALA A 20 13.32 1.35 -25.94
C ALA A 20 13.39 0.26 -24.86
N ASP A 21 13.49 0.67 -23.59
CA ASP A 21 13.18 -0.19 -22.47
C ASP A 21 11.70 -0.59 -22.58
N LEU A 22 11.44 -1.71 -23.26
CA LEU A 22 10.20 -2.46 -23.11
C LEU A 22 10.26 -3.14 -21.75
N GLY A 23 10.25 -2.34 -20.69
CA GLY A 23 10.29 -2.81 -19.33
C GLY A 23 9.12 -3.76 -19.09
N VAL A 24 9.42 -4.96 -18.59
CA VAL A 24 8.38 -5.87 -18.12
C VAL A 24 7.60 -5.14 -17.04
N ALA A 25 6.27 -5.03 -17.20
CA ALA A 25 5.42 -4.38 -16.22
C ALA A 25 5.14 -5.34 -15.06
N TRP A 26 5.15 -4.78 -13.86
CA TRP A 26 4.81 -5.44 -12.61
C TRP A 26 3.67 -4.69 -11.95
N THR A 27 2.65 -5.42 -11.49
CA THR A 27 1.52 -4.86 -10.74
C THR A 27 1.52 -5.45 -9.34
N GLY A 28 1.61 -4.57 -8.34
CA GLY A 28 1.48 -4.91 -6.93
C GLY A 28 0.16 -4.44 -6.37
N GLU A 29 -0.38 -5.18 -5.40
CA GLU A 29 -1.53 -4.76 -4.61
C GLU A 29 -1.26 -5.03 -3.13
N ILE A 30 -1.58 -4.06 -2.27
CA ILE A 30 -1.57 -4.20 -0.82
C ILE A 30 -2.99 -3.95 -0.36
N ASN A 31 -3.55 -4.89 0.40
CA ASN A 31 -4.86 -4.71 1.03
C ASN A 31 -4.80 -5.02 2.53
N GLY A 32 -5.81 -4.56 3.24
CA GLY A 32 -5.93 -4.79 4.68
C GLY A 32 -7.26 -4.32 5.20
N ARG A 33 -7.43 -4.39 6.53
CA ARG A 33 -8.66 -3.96 7.20
C ARG A 33 -8.39 -3.03 8.36
N VAL A 34 -9.35 -2.15 8.65
CA VAL A 34 -9.38 -1.34 9.86
C VAL A 34 -10.69 -1.63 10.60
N PHE A 35 -10.61 -1.86 11.90
CA PHE A 35 -11.76 -2.14 12.75
C PHE A 35 -11.66 -1.41 14.08
N CYS A 36 -12.79 -1.32 14.78
CA CYS A 36 -12.87 -0.89 16.16
C CYS A 36 -12.75 -2.10 17.07
N ASP A 37 -11.69 -2.15 17.85
CA ASP A 37 -11.44 -3.08 18.96
C ASP A 37 -12.13 -2.51 20.21
N VAL A 38 -13.39 -2.88 20.39
CA VAL A 38 -14.30 -2.28 21.37
C VAL A 38 -13.88 -2.63 22.79
N CYS A 39 -13.39 -3.85 23.01
CA CYS A 39 -12.90 -4.31 24.30
C CYS A 39 -11.39 -4.07 24.53
N ALA A 40 -10.70 -3.45 23.56
CA ALA A 40 -9.27 -3.14 23.62
C ALA A 40 -8.39 -4.39 23.88
N ASP A 41 -8.81 -5.56 23.38
CA ASP A 41 -8.14 -6.84 23.64
C ASP A 41 -7.14 -7.25 22.54
N GLY A 42 -7.09 -6.48 21.44
CA GLY A 42 -6.17 -6.66 20.33
C GLY A 42 -6.50 -7.82 19.38
N SER A 43 -7.66 -8.45 19.55
CA SER A 43 -8.21 -9.47 18.66
C SER A 43 -9.44 -8.93 17.91
N VAL A 44 -10.02 -9.74 17.02
CA VAL A 44 -11.28 -9.38 16.35
C VAL A 44 -12.38 -10.22 16.99
N GLY A 45 -13.18 -9.58 17.84
CA GLY A 45 -14.30 -10.17 18.55
C GLY A 45 -15.65 -9.97 17.86
N PRO A 46 -16.73 -10.61 18.35
CA PRO A 46 -18.10 -10.38 17.89
C PRO A 46 -18.65 -8.98 18.22
N GLU A 47 -18.10 -8.29 19.21
CA GLU A 47 -18.41 -6.92 19.59
C GLU A 47 -17.78 -5.88 18.66
N ASP A 48 -16.74 -6.28 17.94
CA ASP A 48 -15.98 -5.41 17.06
C ASP A 48 -16.70 -5.16 15.74
N HIS A 49 -16.35 -4.03 15.12
CA HIS A 49 -16.93 -3.65 13.84
C HIS A 49 -15.91 -2.97 12.94
N PHE A 50 -16.07 -3.16 11.64
CA PHE A 50 -15.21 -2.54 10.64
C PHE A 50 -15.47 -1.03 10.53
N LEU A 51 -14.40 -0.26 10.38
CA LEU A 51 -14.48 1.20 10.27
C LEU A 51 -14.45 1.62 8.80
N GLU A 52 -15.53 2.23 8.32
CA GLU A 52 -15.59 2.89 7.01
C GLU A 52 -14.95 4.28 7.06
N GLY A 53 -14.25 4.68 6.01
CA GLY A 53 -13.62 6.00 5.90
C GLY A 53 -12.41 6.19 6.84
N ALA A 54 -11.90 5.12 7.45
CA ALA A 54 -10.64 5.17 8.18
C ALA A 54 -9.47 5.37 7.21
N GLU A 55 -8.49 6.16 7.63
CA GLU A 55 -7.38 6.60 6.82
C GLU A 55 -6.13 5.77 7.09
N VAL A 56 -5.51 5.29 6.00
CA VAL A 56 -4.33 4.42 6.03
C VAL A 56 -3.25 5.02 5.15
N ALA A 57 -2.04 5.13 5.68
CA ALA A 57 -0.85 5.46 4.91
C ALA A 57 -0.04 4.19 4.61
N VAL A 58 0.39 4.06 3.36
CA VAL A 58 1.31 3.00 2.93
C VAL A 58 2.52 3.65 2.30
N LEU A 59 3.68 3.48 2.94
CA LEU A 59 4.96 3.95 2.41
C LEU A 59 5.70 2.76 1.83
N CYS A 60 6.06 2.81 0.56
CA CYS A 60 6.85 1.78 -0.10
C CYS A 60 8.17 2.35 -0.60
N MET A 61 9.24 1.58 -0.48
CA MET A 61 10.52 1.85 -1.10
C MET A 61 10.69 0.90 -2.28
N THR A 62 11.08 1.43 -3.44
CA THR A 62 11.40 0.61 -4.61
C THR A 62 12.80 0.01 -4.50
N ILE A 63 13.13 -0.93 -5.39
CA ILE A 63 14.48 -1.49 -5.50
C ILE A 63 15.55 -0.40 -5.76
N SER A 64 15.22 0.67 -6.48
CA SER A 64 16.14 1.80 -6.70
C SER A 64 16.30 2.73 -5.50
N GLY A 65 15.49 2.56 -4.45
CA GLY A 65 15.48 3.42 -3.27
C GLY A 65 14.54 4.62 -3.34
N GLU A 66 13.68 4.70 -4.37
CA GLU A 66 12.62 5.70 -4.45
C GLU A 66 11.56 5.42 -3.36
N VAL A 67 11.12 6.46 -2.65
CA VAL A 67 10.10 6.35 -1.61
C VAL A 67 8.77 6.88 -2.14
N LEU A 68 7.78 6.00 -2.16
CA LEU A 68 6.42 6.24 -2.62
C LEU A 68 5.48 6.29 -1.42
N ASN A 69 4.58 7.28 -1.40
CA ASN A 69 3.62 7.48 -0.32
C ASN A 69 2.19 7.40 -0.86
N TYR A 70 1.45 6.41 -0.38
CA TYR A 70 0.07 6.18 -0.73
C TYR A 70 -0.84 6.48 0.46
N GLN A 71 -1.95 7.14 0.18
CA GLN A 71 -3.02 7.38 1.13
C GLN A 71 -4.27 6.64 0.63
N ALA A 72 -4.87 5.84 1.50
CA ALA A 72 -6.06 5.06 1.19
C ALA A 72 -7.12 5.24 2.29
N PHE A 73 -8.37 5.06 1.90
CA PHE A 73 -9.52 5.10 2.80
C PHE A 73 -10.24 3.76 2.76
N THR A 74 -10.75 3.33 3.91
CA THR A 74 -11.50 2.08 4.00
C THR A 74 -12.92 2.21 3.46
N ASN A 75 -13.42 1.15 2.84
CA ASN A 75 -14.83 1.03 2.44
C ASN A 75 -15.74 0.57 3.58
N SER A 76 -17.02 0.34 3.31
CA SER A 76 -18.03 -0.13 4.28
C SER A 76 -17.72 -1.48 4.96
N LYS A 77 -16.76 -2.25 4.45
CA LYS A 77 -16.25 -3.49 5.07
C LYS A 77 -14.93 -3.27 5.83
N GLY A 78 -14.52 -2.02 6.01
CA GLY A 78 -13.25 -1.63 6.61
C GLY A 78 -12.04 -1.95 5.74
N ILE A 79 -12.22 -2.28 4.45
CA ILE A 79 -11.11 -2.71 3.59
C ILE A 79 -10.50 -1.50 2.91
N PHE A 80 -9.17 -1.38 2.97
CA PHE A 80 -8.39 -0.46 2.13
C PHE A 80 -7.58 -1.28 1.11
N THR A 81 -7.30 -0.65 -0.04
CA THR A 81 -6.49 -1.23 -1.11
C THR A 81 -5.59 -0.16 -1.71
N VAL A 82 -4.32 -0.50 -1.91
CA VAL A 82 -3.34 0.28 -2.68
C VAL A 82 -2.84 -0.63 -3.80
N ALA A 83 -2.89 -0.16 -5.04
CA ALA A 83 -2.38 -0.90 -6.18
C ALA A 83 -1.55 0.02 -7.05
N GLU A 84 -0.49 -0.52 -7.65
CA GLU A 84 0.41 0.22 -8.51
C GLU A 84 0.92 -0.66 -9.64
N THR A 85 1.13 -0.06 -10.81
CA THR A 85 1.78 -0.71 -11.95
C THR A 85 3.04 0.04 -12.33
N MET A 86 4.18 -0.65 -12.31
CA MET A 86 5.51 -0.07 -12.51
C MET A 86 6.43 -1.06 -13.25
N SER A 87 7.68 -0.69 -13.50
CA SER A 87 8.64 -1.61 -14.10
C SER A 87 9.05 -2.69 -13.10
N GLU A 88 9.15 -3.93 -13.58
CA GLU A 88 9.60 -5.09 -12.79
C GLU A 88 10.99 -4.87 -12.18
N SER A 89 11.87 -4.15 -12.87
CA SER A 89 13.21 -3.80 -12.40
C SER A 89 13.22 -2.79 -11.25
N ASN A 90 12.13 -2.05 -11.06
CA ASN A 90 11.99 -1.04 -10.02
C ASN A 90 10.70 -1.20 -9.20
N ARG A 91 10.24 -2.45 -9.03
CA ARG A 91 9.07 -2.76 -8.21
C ARG A 91 9.29 -2.39 -6.73
N TRP A 92 8.23 -2.44 -5.93
CA TRP A 92 8.33 -2.31 -4.47
C TRP A 92 9.27 -3.38 -3.90
N ASP A 93 10.18 -2.96 -3.01
CA ASP A 93 11.09 -3.83 -2.26
C ASP A 93 10.57 -4.03 -0.83
N MET A 94 10.32 -2.94 -0.12
CA MET A 94 9.76 -2.94 1.23
C MET A 94 8.66 -1.91 1.40
N CYS A 95 7.67 -2.22 2.22
CA CYS A 95 6.57 -1.33 2.53
C CYS A 95 6.29 -1.27 4.03
N LEU A 96 5.67 -0.17 4.45
CA LEU A 96 5.17 0.10 5.78
C LEU A 96 3.72 0.58 5.63
N ALA A 97 2.77 -0.21 6.11
CA ALA A 97 1.37 0.18 6.19
C ALA A 97 1.01 0.58 7.63
N ARG A 98 0.26 1.66 7.81
CA ARG A 98 -0.17 2.16 9.12
C ARG A 98 -1.51 2.86 9.01
N ALA A 99 -2.42 2.57 9.95
CA ALA A 99 -3.59 3.40 10.17
C ALA A 99 -3.18 4.74 10.80
N ILE A 100 -3.63 5.85 10.20
CA ILE A 100 -3.23 7.22 10.60
C ILE A 100 -4.40 8.08 11.06
N GLY A 101 -5.64 7.74 10.69
CA GLY A 101 -6.83 8.49 11.11
C GLY A 101 -8.10 7.65 11.14
N SER A 102 -9.02 8.03 12.02
CA SER A 102 -10.40 7.54 12.05
C SER A 102 -11.32 8.73 12.22
N ILE A 103 -12.41 8.77 11.44
CA ILE A 103 -13.45 9.79 11.54
C ILE A 103 -14.50 9.46 12.62
N HIS A 104 -14.43 8.25 13.19
CA HIS A 104 -15.41 7.75 14.17
C HIS A 104 -15.05 8.28 15.56
N GLN A 105 -15.89 9.18 16.10
CA GLN A 105 -15.64 9.82 17.40
C GLN A 105 -15.54 8.81 18.54
N ASP A 106 -16.33 7.74 18.47
CA ASP A 106 -16.38 6.71 19.51
C ASP A 106 -15.27 5.66 19.35
N CYS A 107 -14.46 5.72 18.28
CA CYS A 107 -13.36 4.79 18.04
C CYS A 107 -12.21 5.45 17.26
N ASN A 108 -11.45 6.29 17.98
CA ASN A 108 -10.40 7.14 17.42
C ASN A 108 -9.05 7.04 18.13
N ILE A 109 -8.93 6.25 19.20
CA ILE A 109 -7.65 6.01 19.85
C ILE A 109 -6.92 4.93 19.07
N VAL A 110 -5.73 5.20 18.56
CA VAL A 110 -4.94 4.18 17.86
C VAL A 110 -4.63 3.05 18.85
N GLY A 111 -5.05 1.83 18.54
CA GLY A 111 -4.77 0.68 19.39
C GLY A 111 -3.26 0.44 19.50
N ASN A 112 -2.80 0.01 20.69
CA ASN A 112 -1.38 -0.34 20.88
C ASN A 112 -0.98 -1.58 20.07
N ALA A 113 -1.93 -2.45 19.74
CA ALA A 113 -1.70 -3.62 18.92
C ALA A 113 -1.69 -3.25 17.42
N ASN A 114 -0.68 -3.75 16.69
CA ASN A 114 -0.62 -3.70 15.22
C ASN A 114 -0.65 -2.30 14.58
N SER A 115 -0.31 -1.21 15.28
CA SER A 115 -0.42 0.15 14.73
C SER A 115 0.29 0.38 13.39
N ALA A 116 1.32 -0.41 13.08
CA ALA A 116 1.95 -0.46 11.76
C ALA A 116 2.46 -1.86 11.42
N THR A 117 2.48 -2.19 10.13
CA THR A 117 3.06 -3.43 9.58
C THR A 117 4.15 -3.07 8.57
N LYS A 118 5.41 -3.43 8.88
CA LYS A 118 6.54 -3.39 7.94
C LYS A 118 6.70 -4.77 7.30
N PHE A 119 6.88 -4.82 5.98
CA PHE A 119 7.04 -6.06 5.23
C PHE A 119 7.85 -5.86 3.95
N SER A 120 8.43 -6.94 3.44
CA SER A 120 9.04 -6.98 2.11
C SER A 120 8.01 -7.44 1.09
N TYR A 121 7.97 -6.82 -0.08
CA TYR A 121 7.04 -7.20 -1.15
C TYR A 121 7.74 -8.15 -2.13
N THR A 122 7.64 -9.46 -1.86
CA THR A 122 8.30 -10.50 -2.68
C THR A 122 7.35 -11.24 -3.60
N LEU A 123 6.09 -10.79 -3.71
CA LEU A 123 5.09 -11.46 -4.55
C LEU A 123 5.28 -11.11 -6.03
N SER A 124 4.95 -12.06 -6.91
CA SER A 124 4.94 -11.85 -8.35
C SER A 124 3.82 -10.92 -8.77
N SER A 125 3.97 -10.30 -9.94
CA SER A 125 2.98 -9.42 -10.55
C SER A 125 1.57 -10.01 -10.52
N GLY A 126 0.58 -9.19 -10.16
CA GLY A 126 -0.83 -9.56 -10.08
C GLY A 126 -1.28 -10.23 -8.78
N HIS A 127 -0.38 -10.45 -7.83
CA HIS A 127 -0.73 -10.94 -6.50
C HIS A 127 -0.91 -9.79 -5.51
N SER A 128 -1.75 -10.01 -4.51
CA SER A 128 -2.04 -9.04 -3.46
C SER A 128 -1.46 -9.47 -2.12
N TYR A 129 -0.80 -8.54 -1.43
CA TYR A 129 -0.29 -8.71 -0.08
C TYR A 129 -1.32 -8.20 0.93
N THR A 130 -1.86 -9.10 1.75
CA THR A 130 -2.79 -8.74 2.83
C THR A 130 -2.04 -8.46 4.13
N VAL A 131 -2.09 -7.22 4.62
CA VAL A 131 -1.54 -6.85 5.92
C VAL A 131 -2.46 -7.30 7.05
N ARG A 132 -1.89 -7.42 8.27
CA ARG A 132 -2.70 -7.65 9.46
C ARG A 132 -3.68 -6.48 9.68
N PRO A 133 -4.89 -6.74 10.20
CA PRO A 133 -5.84 -5.68 10.49
C PRO A 133 -5.28 -4.65 11.49
N PHE A 134 -5.61 -3.39 11.26
CA PHE A 134 -5.36 -2.28 12.18
C PHE A 134 -6.57 -2.07 13.08
N SER A 135 -6.34 -1.74 14.35
CA SER A 135 -7.42 -1.44 15.28
C SER A 135 -7.35 -0.01 15.82
N TYR A 136 -8.55 0.57 15.99
CA TYR A 136 -8.78 1.70 16.88
C TYR A 136 -9.54 1.22 18.10
N GLN A 137 -9.45 1.98 19.19
CA GLN A 137 -10.08 1.70 20.46
C GLN A 137 -10.97 2.87 20.87
N PRO A 138 -12.05 2.62 21.62
CA PRO A 138 -12.88 3.66 22.19
C PRO A 138 -12.17 4.38 23.34
N VAL A 139 -12.60 5.62 23.62
CA VAL A 139 -12.10 6.38 24.79
C VAL A 139 -12.47 5.71 26.11
N LYS A 140 -13.59 4.98 26.13
CA LYS A 140 -14.07 4.23 27.29
C LYS A 140 -14.48 2.84 26.84
N THR A 141 -13.83 1.83 27.39
CA THR A 141 -14.22 0.43 27.19
C THR A 141 -15.57 0.16 27.86
N PRO A 142 -16.51 -0.50 27.18
CA PRO A 142 -17.79 -0.88 27.77
C PRO A 142 -17.65 -1.81 28.98
N MET A 143 -18.62 -1.76 29.91
CA MET A 143 -18.61 -2.59 31.12
C MET A 143 -18.73 -4.10 30.86
N TYR A 144 -19.28 -4.52 29.71
CA TYR A 144 -19.39 -5.93 29.35
C TYR A 144 -18.06 -6.56 28.92
N CYS A 145 -17.02 -5.73 28.73
CA CYS A 145 -15.65 -6.18 28.44
C CYS A 145 -14.87 -6.57 29.72
N LEU A 146 -15.48 -6.43 30.90
CA LEU A 146 -14.88 -6.71 32.21
C LEU A 146 -15.27 -8.09 32.76
#